data_AF-A0A7X4C090-F1
#
_entry.id   AF-A0A7X4C090-F1
#
_cell.length_a   1.000
_cell.length_b   1.000
_cell.length_c   1.000
_cell.angle_alpha   90.00
_cell.angle_beta   90.00
_cell.angle_gamma   90.00
#
_symmetry.space_group_name_H-M   'P 1'
#
loop_
_entity.id
_entity.type
_entity.pdbx_description
1 polymer ?
#
loop_
_entity_poly.entity_id
_entity_poly.type
_entity_poly.pdbx_seq_one_letter_code
_entity_poly.pdbx_strand_id
1 'polypeptide(L)'
;IAGSGGRTVRGHRGRCLHGAPGLQFFDSLAVEADGRICVATIQNGGITVIPPDGGAVEHVPMPDPVTTNIAFGGPELRTAFVTLSMTGRLVALPWDRPGLPLNFLNR
;
A
#
# COMPACT_ATOMS: atom_id res chain seq x y z
N ILE A 1 23.92 11.02 13.44
CA ILE A 1 23.59 12.21 12.62
C ILE A 1 22.08 12.27 12.48
N ALA A 2 21.46 13.27 13.12
CA ALA A 2 20.01 13.39 13.25
C ALA A 2 19.32 13.66 11.90
N GLY A 3 18.15 13.04 11.71
CA GLY A 3 17.40 13.04 10.45
C GLY A 3 16.97 14.43 9.99
N SER A 4 17.32 14.75 8.75
CA SER A 4 16.93 15.97 8.06
C SER A 4 15.42 16.02 7.83
N GLY A 5 14.79 17.10 8.30
CA GLY A 5 13.38 17.39 8.15
C GLY A 5 12.89 17.30 6.70
N GLY A 6 11.69 16.74 6.55
CA GLY A 6 11.00 16.60 5.28
C GLY A 6 10.94 17.94 4.53
N ARG A 7 11.48 17.94 3.32
CA ARG A 7 11.45 19.08 2.41
C ARG A 7 9.99 19.35 2.04
N THR A 8 9.41 20.43 2.58
CA THR A 8 8.10 20.90 2.13
C THR A 8 8.24 21.35 0.68
N VAL A 9 7.66 20.60 -0.25
CA VAL A 9 7.58 21.03 -1.65
C VAL A 9 6.66 22.25 -1.69
N ARG A 10 7.17 23.39 -2.20
CA ARG A 10 6.36 24.59 -2.41
C ARG A 10 5.29 24.27 -3.46
N GLY A 11 4.05 24.08 -3.02
CA GLY A 11 2.89 23.78 -3.86
C GLY A 11 2.10 22.60 -3.30
N HIS A 12 0.92 22.91 -2.75
CA HIS A 12 -0.03 22.02 -2.04
C HIS A 12 0.41 21.55 -0.64
N ARG A 13 -0.55 21.51 0.29
CA ARG A 13 -0.41 21.11 1.71
C ARG A 13 -0.19 19.59 1.89
N GLY A 14 0.59 18.97 1.01
CA GLY A 14 0.94 17.55 1.09
C GLY A 14 2.23 17.34 1.89
N ARG A 15 2.28 16.25 2.66
CA ARG A 15 3.51 15.76 3.28
C ARG A 15 3.92 14.48 2.57
N CYS A 16 5.14 14.43 2.04
CA CYS A 16 5.72 13.19 1.54
C CYS A 16 5.95 12.24 2.73
N LEU A 17 5.28 11.08 2.71
CA LEU A 17 5.41 10.09 3.78
C LEU A 17 6.58 9.14 3.54
N HIS A 18 6.82 8.76 2.29
CA HIS A 18 7.83 7.77 1.95
C HIS A 18 8.40 8.00 0.55
N GLY A 19 9.73 7.97 0.45
CA GLY A 19 10.46 7.77 -0.80
C GLY A 19 11.29 6.52 -0.65
N ALA A 20 10.97 5.49 -1.43
CA ALA A 20 11.58 4.17 -1.27
C ALA A 20 13.02 4.15 -1.82
N PRO A 21 13.94 3.39 -1.20
CA PRO A 21 15.28 3.20 -1.74
C PRO A 21 15.25 2.24 -2.95
N GLY A 22 16.20 2.43 -3.86
CA GLY A 22 16.32 1.60 -5.05
C GLY A 22 15.19 1.84 -6.07
N LEU A 23 15.02 0.89 -6.99
CA LEU A 23 14.00 0.96 -8.03
C LEU A 23 12.72 0.31 -7.54
N GLN A 24 11.76 1.15 -7.12
CA GLN A 24 10.43 0.71 -6.70
C GLN A 24 9.40 1.34 -7.64
N PHE A 25 8.70 0.51 -8.39
CA PHE A 25 7.65 0.94 -9.29
C PHE A 25 6.31 0.79 -8.58
N PHE A 26 5.93 1.84 -7.85
CA PHE A 26 4.63 1.93 -7.20
C PHE A 26 3.52 2.09 -8.25
N ASP A 27 2.45 1.30 -8.07
CA ASP A 27 1.24 1.32 -8.88
C ASP A 27 0.06 1.73 -7.98
N SER A 28 -1.06 0.99 -8.03
CA SER A 28 -2.29 1.30 -7.32
C SER A 28 -2.15 1.10 -5.81
N LEU A 29 -3.09 1.67 -5.05
CA LEU A 29 -3.08 1.63 -3.59
C LEU A 29 -4.46 1.43 -2.98
N ALA A 30 -4.45 0.97 -1.72
CA ALA A 30 -5.57 1.03 -0.80
C ALA A 30 -5.10 1.55 0.57
N VAL A 31 -6.04 1.85 1.47
CA VAL A 31 -5.73 2.40 2.80
C VAL A 31 -6.34 1.48 3.85
N GLU A 32 -5.58 1.16 4.90
CA GLU A 32 -6.08 0.47 6.08
C GLU A 32 -6.88 1.44 6.97
N ALA A 33 -7.77 0.94 7.82
CA ALA A 33 -8.64 1.78 8.64
C ALA A 33 -7.88 2.72 9.60
N ASP A 34 -6.64 2.40 9.93
CA ASP A 34 -5.75 3.22 10.78
C ASP A 34 -4.93 4.27 9.99
N GLY A 35 -5.13 4.35 8.68
CA GLY A 35 -4.48 5.32 7.80
C GLY A 35 -3.14 4.87 7.19
N ARG A 36 -2.70 3.62 7.41
CA ARG A 36 -1.59 3.03 6.65
C ARG A 36 -1.93 2.94 5.16
N ILE A 37 -0.98 3.30 4.31
CA ILE A 37 -1.14 3.26 2.86
C ILE A 37 -0.49 1.97 2.34
N CYS A 38 -1.29 1.09 1.74
CA CYS A 38 -0.84 -0.13 1.11
C CYS A 38 -0.69 0.10 -0.40
N VAL A 39 0.54 0.04 -0.91
CA VAL A 39 0.87 0.35 -2.30
C VAL A 39 1.38 -0.90 -3.01
N ALA A 40 0.75 -1.27 -4.12
CA ALA A 40 1.24 -2.34 -4.97
C ALA A 40 2.60 -1.95 -5.57
N THR A 41 3.56 -2.87 -5.53
CA THR A 41 4.96 -2.61 -5.86
C THR A 41 5.45 -3.60 -6.91
N ILE A 42 5.73 -3.08 -8.10
CA ILE A 42 6.28 -3.82 -9.24
C ILE A 42 7.81 -3.94 -9.07
N GLN A 43 8.38 -5.00 -9.66
CA GLN A 43 9.77 -5.45 -9.59
C GLN A 43 10.15 -6.05 -8.25
N ASN A 44 9.89 -5.34 -7.14
CA ASN A 44 10.05 -5.86 -5.78
C ASN A 44 8.84 -6.69 -5.30
N GLY A 45 7.90 -6.99 -6.20
CA GLY A 45 6.80 -7.97 -6.05
C GLY A 45 6.14 -8.00 -4.69
N GLY A 46 5.17 -7.12 -4.45
CA GLY A 46 4.39 -7.18 -3.23
C GLY A 46 3.61 -5.92 -2.92
N ILE A 47 3.23 -5.79 -1.65
CA ILE A 47 2.53 -4.63 -1.11
C ILE A 47 3.46 -3.93 -0.12
N THR A 48 3.86 -2.70 -0.44
CA THR A 48 4.59 -1.81 0.47
C THR A 48 3.58 -1.09 1.36
N VAL A 49 3.66 -1.28 2.68
CA VAL A 49 2.75 -0.66 3.65
C VAL A 49 3.46 0.48 4.36
N ILE A 50 2.93 1.69 4.19
CA ILE A 50 3.53 2.94 4.67
C ILE A 50 2.72 3.50 5.83
N PRO A 51 3.28 3.57 7.05
CA PRO A 51 2.63 4.21 8.18
C PRO A 51 2.45 5.73 7.99
N PRO A 52 1.32 6.30 8.43
CA PRO A 52 1.06 7.73 8.27
C PRO A 52 1.95 8.62 9.17
N ASP A 53 2.49 8.05 10.24
CA ASP A 53 3.34 8.71 11.24
C ASP A 53 4.83 8.73 10.87
N GLY A 54 5.21 8.10 9.75
CA GLY A 54 6.61 7.96 9.35
C GLY A 54 7.36 6.83 10.08
N GLY A 55 6.62 5.90 10.69
CA GLY A 55 7.16 4.66 11.24
C GLY A 55 7.78 3.73 10.18
N ALA A 56 8.16 2.53 10.62
CA ALA A 56 8.79 1.54 9.76
C ALA A 56 7.85 1.06 8.65
N VAL A 57 8.35 1.08 7.41
CA VAL A 57 7.63 0.55 6.25
C VAL A 57 7.71 -0.97 6.25
N GLU A 58 6.57 -1.63 6.04
CA GLU A 58 6.46 -3.09 5.91
C GLU A 58 6.40 -3.46 4.41
N HIS A 59 6.89 -4.64 4.06
CA HIS A 59 6.71 -5.20 2.71
C HIS A 59 6.10 -6.58 2.83
N VAL A 60 4.93 -6.76 2.22
CA VAL A 60 4.24 -8.05 2.16
C VAL A 60 4.50 -8.66 0.78
N PRO A 61 5.40 -9.66 0.67
CA PRO A 61 5.79 -10.21 -0.62
C PRO A 61 4.63 -10.98 -1.24
N MET A 62 4.44 -10.81 -2.56
CA MET A 62 3.48 -11.57 -3.33
C MET A 62 4.19 -12.57 -4.24
N PRO A 63 3.55 -13.69 -4.61
CA PRO A 63 4.12 -14.67 -5.53
C PRO A 63 4.08 -14.20 -6.99
N ASP A 64 4.34 -12.91 -7.24
CA ASP A 64 4.40 -12.29 -8.56
C ASP A 64 5.22 -10.97 -8.48
N PRO A 65 6.29 -10.83 -9.29
CA PRO A 65 7.10 -9.61 -9.31
C PRO A 65 6.35 -8.39 -9.88
N VAL A 66 5.22 -8.57 -10.57
CA VAL A 66 4.39 -7.50 -11.14
C VAL A 66 3.04 -7.45 -10.40
N THR A 67 3.10 -7.13 -9.12
CA THR A 67 1.91 -6.85 -8.30
C THR A 67 1.41 -5.44 -8.61
N THR A 68 0.14 -5.29 -9.01
CA THR A 68 -0.35 -4.02 -9.59
C THR A 68 -1.47 -3.34 -8.81
N ASN A 69 -2.24 -4.06 -8.01
CA ASN A 69 -3.35 -3.48 -7.24
C ASN A 69 -3.63 -4.28 -5.97
N ILE A 70 -4.20 -3.60 -4.98
CA ILE A 70 -4.75 -4.15 -3.75
C ILE A 70 -6.09 -3.49 -3.45
N ALA A 71 -7.07 -4.27 -3.01
CA ALA A 71 -8.33 -3.78 -2.47
C ALA A 71 -8.72 -4.57 -1.22
N PHE A 72 -9.44 -3.93 -0.29
CA PHE A 72 -9.94 -4.57 0.92
C PHE A 72 -11.42 -4.93 0.81
N GLY A 73 -11.77 -6.11 1.30
CA GLY A 73 -13.13 -6.63 1.33
C GLY A 73 -13.29 -7.79 2.32
N GLY A 74 -14.34 -8.59 2.13
CA GLY A 74 -14.64 -9.71 3.01
C GLY A 74 -15.14 -9.28 4.40
N PRO A 75 -15.30 -10.24 5.34
CA PRO A 75 -15.71 -9.95 6.70
C PRO A 75 -14.77 -8.94 7.37
N GLU A 76 -15.36 -7.91 7.98
CA GLU A 76 -14.64 -6.85 8.69
C GLU A 76 -13.58 -6.10 7.84
N LEU A 77 -13.67 -6.19 6.51
CA LEU A 77 -12.66 -5.66 5.58
C LEU A 77 -11.24 -6.25 5.82
N ARG A 78 -11.16 -7.49 6.31
CA ARG A 78 -9.90 -8.19 6.63
C ARG A 78 -9.43 -9.17 5.55
N THR A 79 -9.96 -9.06 4.34
CA THR A 79 -9.45 -9.77 3.16
C THR A 79 -8.84 -8.78 2.20
N ALA A 80 -7.58 -9.00 1.82
CA ALA A 80 -6.95 -8.30 0.71
C ALA A 80 -7.20 -9.08 -0.59
N PHE A 81 -7.61 -8.37 -1.64
CA PHE A 81 -7.68 -8.87 -3.01
C PHE A 81 -6.56 -8.20 -3.80
N VAL A 82 -5.70 -8.98 -4.43
CA VAL A 82 -4.46 -8.50 -5.06
C VAL A 82 -4.37 -8.99 -6.50
N THR A 83 -4.07 -8.08 -7.42
CA THR A 83 -3.83 -8.41 -8.84
C THR A 83 -2.36 -8.66 -9.10
N LEU A 84 -2.08 -9.84 -9.66
CA LEU A 84 -0.75 -10.35 -9.99
C LEU A 84 -0.63 -10.38 -11.51
N SER A 85 -0.04 -9.33 -12.09
CA SER A 85 -0.14 -9.08 -13.53
C SER A 85 0.76 -9.97 -14.38
N MET A 86 1.93 -10.42 -13.89
CA MET A 86 2.81 -11.28 -14.69
C MET A 86 2.21 -12.67 -14.86
N THR A 87 1.60 -13.19 -13.80
CA THR A 87 0.93 -14.50 -13.78
C THR A 87 -0.53 -14.43 -14.25
N GLY A 88 -1.11 -13.24 -14.33
CA GLY A 88 -2.50 -13.02 -14.72
C GLY A 88 -3.52 -13.50 -13.68
N ARG A 89 -3.18 -13.46 -12.39
CA ARG A 89 -4.00 -14.00 -11.29
C ARG A 89 -4.60 -12.89 -10.44
N LEU A 90 -5.83 -13.12 -9.99
CA LEU A 90 -6.42 -12.42 -8.85
C LEU A 90 -6.34 -13.35 -7.65
N VAL A 91 -5.71 -12.90 -6.57
CA VAL A 91 -5.60 -13.68 -5.32
C VAL A 91 -6.34 -12.97 -4.20
N ALA A 92 -6.82 -13.75 -3.23
CA ALA A 92 -7.38 -13.26 -1.99
C ALA A 92 -6.57 -13.86 -0.82
N LEU A 93 -6.25 -13.05 0.17
CA LEU A 93 -5.52 -13.47 1.36
C LEU A 93 -6.03 -12.77 2.62
N PRO A 94 -5.93 -13.41 3.80
CA PRO A 94 -6.15 -12.73 5.07
C PRO A 94 -5.26 -11.50 5.20
N TRP A 95 -5.78 -10.43 5.80
CA TRP A 95 -5.02 -9.22 6.10
C TRP A 95 -5.17 -8.86 7.59
N ASP A 96 -4.04 -8.57 8.23
CA ASP A 96 -3.96 -8.43 9.69
C ASP A 96 -4.72 -7.22 10.24
N ARG A 97 -4.92 -6.19 9.40
CA ARG A 97 -5.60 -4.94 9.76
C ARG A 97 -6.80 -4.72 8.83
N PRO A 98 -7.92 -4.17 9.33
CA PRO A 98 -9.07 -3.93 8.47
C PRO A 98 -8.77 -2.83 7.45
N GLY A 99 -9.32 -2.96 6.24
CA GLY A 99 -9.32 -1.89 5.25
C GLY A 99 -10.17 -0.69 5.65
N LEU A 100 -9.86 0.48 5.13
CA LEU A 100 -10.70 1.67 5.26
C LEU A 100 -11.98 1.51 4.43
N PRO A 101 -13.19 1.62 5.03
CA PRO A 101 -14.44 1.61 4.26
C PRO A 101 -14.47 2.70 3.20
N LEU A 102 -14.73 2.32 1.95
CA LEU A 102 -14.87 3.27 0.86
C LEU A 102 -16.16 4.09 0.99
N ASN A 103 -16.15 5.29 0.41
CA ASN A 103 -17.29 6.22 0.50
C ASN A 103 -18.62 5.62 0.00
N PHE A 104 -18.63 4.59 -0.83
CA PHE A 104 -19.86 3.98 -1.35
C PHE A 104 -20.04 2.51 -0.95
N LEU A 105 -19.30 2.04 0.07
CA LEU A 105 -19.39 0.65 0.50
C LEU A 105 -20.80 0.34 1.04
N ASN A 106 -21.50 -0.61 0.40
CA ASN A 106 -22.82 -1.13 0.78
C ASN A 106 -23.92 -0.06 0.93
N ARG A 107 -23.81 1.06 0.20
CA ARG A 107 -24.85 2.10 0.15
C ARG A 107 -25.93 1.78 -0.87
#